data_AF-A0AAE1P330-F1
#
_entry.id   AF-A0AAE1P330-F1
#
_cell.length_a   1.000
_cell.length_b   1.000
_cell.length_c   1.000
_cell.angle_alpha   90.00
_cell.angle_beta   90.00
_cell.angle_gamma   90.00
#
_symmetry.space_group_name_H-M   'P 1'
#
loop_
_entity.id
_entity.type
_entity.pdbx_description
1 polymer ?
#
loop_
_entity_poly.entity_id
_entity_poly.type
_entity_poly.pdbx_seq_one_letter_code
_entity_poly.pdbx_strand_id
1 'polypeptide(L)'
;MRRASFRNGALGADRLEEDLVGLILCDEGHRLKNCENQTYCALAGMKAQRRVLLSGTPIQNDLLEYFSLVHFVNAGILGEAGEFRRKYERPIVRGRDADATDNEHRIGKEKLEELIAVVSRCIIRRTNDILSKYLPVKREHVVCCPLTPIQRRMYLAFINSSAVKKQITDGEAAGYLGTLLYLIFRNDWNPQNDLQAQARCHCIDQYKSVKIYRLIEEENCDCRGTKKMMSDEDIWA
;
A
#
# COMPACT_ATOMS: atom_id res chain seq x y z
N MET A 1 -26.52 -11.38 -9.43
CA MET A 1 -25.19 -10.73 -9.25
C MET A 1 -24.21 -11.45 -10.17
N ARG A 2 -23.73 -10.81 -11.25
CA ARG A 2 -22.69 -11.41 -12.11
C ARG A 2 -21.35 -11.21 -11.39
N ARG A 3 -20.68 -12.30 -11.00
CA ARG A 3 -19.36 -12.25 -10.39
C ARG A 3 -18.32 -12.41 -11.50
N ALA A 4 -17.49 -11.40 -11.68
CA ALA A 4 -16.35 -11.47 -12.59
C ALA A 4 -15.06 -11.32 -11.79
N SER A 5 -14.05 -12.12 -12.12
CA SER A 5 -12.73 -12.05 -11.48
C SER A 5 -11.74 -11.46 -12.48
N PHE A 6 -11.12 -10.34 -12.13
CA PHE A 6 -10.02 -9.77 -12.90
C PHE A 6 -8.74 -10.56 -12.62
N ARG A 7 -8.33 -11.43 -13.55
CA ARG A 7 -6.96 -11.97 -13.62
C ARG A 7 -6.35 -11.48 -14.92
N ASN A 8 -5.17 -10.85 -14.85
CA ASN A 8 -4.35 -10.42 -15.99
C ASN A 8 -4.96 -9.31 -16.88
N GLY A 9 -5.55 -8.27 -16.30
CA GLY A 9 -5.85 -7.00 -17.00
C GLY A 9 -6.96 -7.03 -18.05
N ALA A 10 -7.35 -8.20 -18.54
CA ALA A 10 -8.40 -8.36 -19.54
C ALA A 10 -9.61 -9.06 -18.94
N LEU A 11 -10.65 -8.27 -18.66
CA LEU A 11 -12.00 -8.78 -18.76
C LEU A 11 -12.40 -8.65 -20.23
N GLY A 12 -13.33 -9.49 -20.72
CA GLY A 12 -14.12 -9.16 -21.90
C GLY A 12 -15.03 -7.96 -21.59
N ALA A 13 -14.44 -6.83 -21.22
CA ALA A 13 -15.09 -5.57 -20.90
C ALA A 13 -15.86 -5.04 -22.11
N ASP A 14 -15.38 -5.35 -23.32
CA ASP A 14 -16.03 -5.05 -24.60
C ASP A 14 -17.48 -5.55 -24.68
N ARG A 15 -17.86 -6.63 -23.96
CA ARG A 15 -19.26 -7.12 -23.92
C ARG A 15 -20.10 -6.52 -22.79
N LEU A 16 -19.49 -5.72 -21.91
CA LEU A 16 -20.13 -5.09 -20.75
C LEU A 16 -20.29 -3.56 -20.92
N GLU A 17 -19.66 -2.96 -21.94
CA GLU A 17 -19.78 -1.52 -22.22
C GLU A 17 -21.18 -1.10 -22.69
N GLU A 18 -21.95 -2.00 -23.31
CA GLU A 18 -23.27 -1.70 -23.87
C GLU A 18 -24.41 -1.75 -22.82
N ASP A 19 -24.23 -2.50 -21.74
CA ASP A 19 -25.26 -2.70 -20.71
C ASP A 19 -25.15 -1.65 -19.59
N LEU A 20 -26.29 -1.06 -19.20
CA LEU A 20 -26.34 -0.15 -18.05
C LEU A 20 -26.13 -0.94 -16.74
N VAL A 21 -25.01 -0.70 -16.06
CA VAL A 21 -24.69 -1.36 -14.79
C VAL A 21 -25.24 -0.54 -13.61
N GLY A 22 -26.10 -1.14 -12.78
CA GLY A 22 -26.66 -0.44 -11.61
C GLY A 22 -25.64 -0.16 -10.49
N LEU A 23 -24.71 -1.09 -10.26
CA LEU A 23 -23.71 -1.01 -9.19
C LEU A 23 -22.43 -1.76 -9.59
N ILE A 24 -21.27 -1.11 -9.44
CA ILE A 24 -19.96 -1.75 -9.48
C ILE A 24 -19.42 -1.82 -8.05
N LEU A 25 -19.03 -3.02 -7.63
CA LEU A 25 -18.35 -3.25 -6.36
C LEU A 25 -16.95 -3.81 -6.65
N CYS A 26 -15.91 -3.05 -6.32
CA CYS A 26 -14.53 -3.46 -6.47
C CYS A 26 -13.98 -3.89 -5.11
N ASP A 27 -13.59 -5.14 -5.00
CA ASP A 27 -12.85 -5.66 -3.84
C ASP A 27 -11.34 -5.49 -4.06
N GLU A 28 -10.59 -5.32 -2.97
CA GLU A 28 -9.15 -5.02 -3.00
C GLU A 28 -8.78 -3.83 -3.89
N GLY A 29 -9.50 -2.72 -3.72
CA GLY A 29 -9.35 -1.53 -4.55
C GLY A 29 -7.96 -0.89 -4.52
N HIS A 30 -7.11 -1.26 -3.56
CA HIS A 30 -5.68 -0.96 -3.62
C HIS A 30 -4.97 -1.53 -4.88
N ARG A 31 -5.62 -2.39 -5.67
CA ARG A 31 -5.13 -2.83 -6.99
C ARG A 31 -5.36 -1.80 -8.09
N LEU A 32 -6.22 -0.81 -7.86
CA LEU A 32 -6.61 0.25 -8.81
C LEU A 32 -5.85 1.57 -8.58
N LYS A 33 -4.66 1.49 -7.98
CA LYS A 33 -3.80 2.64 -7.66
C LYS A 33 -3.42 3.49 -8.87
N ASN A 34 -3.14 2.83 -9.99
CA ASN A 34 -2.72 3.48 -11.21
C ASN A 34 -3.91 3.66 -12.17
N CYS A 35 -4.21 4.91 -12.52
CA CYS A 35 -5.24 5.28 -13.48
C CYS A 35 -4.93 4.79 -14.92
N GLU A 36 -3.66 4.48 -15.22
CA GLU A 36 -3.21 3.90 -16.49
C GLU A 36 -3.40 2.38 -16.56
N ASN A 37 -3.81 1.74 -15.47
CA ASN A 37 -4.03 0.31 -15.46
C ASN A 37 -5.20 -0.05 -16.38
N GLN A 38 -5.02 -1.06 -17.25
CA GLN A 38 -6.07 -1.58 -18.14
C GLN A 38 -7.37 -1.88 -17.38
N THR A 39 -7.25 -2.37 -16.14
CA THR A 39 -8.39 -2.63 -15.26
C THR A 39 -9.14 -1.35 -14.90
N TYR A 40 -8.42 -0.26 -14.64
CA TYR A 40 -9.01 1.05 -14.35
C TYR A 40 -9.76 1.57 -15.56
N CYS A 41 -9.12 1.58 -16.74
CA CYS A 41 -9.75 2.06 -17.97
C CYS A 41 -11.01 1.26 -18.33
N ALA A 42 -10.95 -0.06 -18.23
CA ALA A 42 -12.10 -0.94 -18.49
C ALA A 42 -13.25 -0.70 -17.50
N LEU A 43 -12.95 -0.56 -16.20
CA LEU A 43 -13.96 -0.26 -15.19
C LEU A 43 -14.51 1.16 -15.32
N ALA A 44 -13.69 2.12 -15.74
CA ALA A 44 -14.07 3.50 -15.95
C ALA A 44 -15.00 3.67 -17.15
N GLY A 45 -14.73 2.93 -18.24
CA GLY A 45 -15.54 2.91 -19.46
C GLY A 45 -16.95 2.31 -19.24
N MET A 46 -17.12 1.42 -18.27
CA MET A 46 -18.43 0.89 -17.92
C MET A 46 -19.37 1.96 -17.34
N LYS A 47 -20.53 2.14 -17.98
CA LYS A 47 -21.59 3.04 -17.51
C LYS A 47 -22.25 2.48 -16.25
N ALA A 48 -21.81 2.95 -15.09
CA ALA A 48 -22.37 2.55 -13.81
C ALA A 48 -22.92 3.74 -13.01
N GLN A 49 -24.14 3.60 -12.49
CA GLN A 49 -24.78 4.65 -11.68
C GLN A 49 -24.15 4.77 -10.28
N ARG A 50 -23.70 3.65 -9.71
CA ARG A 50 -23.13 3.58 -8.37
C ARG A 50 -21.84 2.78 -8.40
N ARG A 51 -20.80 3.28 -7.72
CA ARG A 51 -19.49 2.64 -7.63
C ARG A 51 -19.08 2.59 -6.16
N VAL A 52 -18.68 1.42 -5.69
CA VAL A 52 -18.21 1.19 -4.32
C VAL A 52 -16.89 0.45 -4.39
N LEU A 53 -15.90 0.95 -3.66
CA LEU A 53 -14.57 0.38 -3.60
C LEU A 53 -14.29 -0.04 -2.17
N LEU A 54 -13.92 -1.31 -2.00
CA LEU A 54 -13.54 -1.90 -0.74
C LEU A 54 -12.04 -2.12 -0.73
N SER A 55 -11.38 -1.71 0.34
CA SER A 55 -9.97 -1.99 0.57
C SER A 55 -9.76 -2.29 2.03
N GLY A 56 -9.12 -3.43 2.33
CA GLY A 56 -8.66 -3.75 3.69
C GLY A 56 -7.41 -2.98 4.08
N THR A 57 -6.80 -2.28 3.13
CA THR A 57 -5.53 -1.58 3.30
C THR A 57 -5.72 -0.07 3.37
N PRO A 58 -5.03 0.65 4.27
CA PRO A 58 -4.92 2.08 4.15
C PRO A 58 -4.33 2.38 2.76
N ILE A 59 -4.92 3.37 2.10
CA ILE A 59 -4.42 3.88 0.84
C ILE A 59 -2.99 4.36 1.12
N GLN A 60 -2.01 3.88 0.34
CA GLN A 60 -0.61 4.21 0.55
C GLN A 60 -0.41 5.72 0.38
N ASN A 61 0.65 6.26 0.97
CA ASN A 61 0.94 7.69 1.16
C ASN A 61 1.07 8.55 -0.11
N ASP A 62 0.63 8.05 -1.26
CA ASP A 62 0.62 8.74 -2.54
C ASP A 62 -0.74 9.40 -2.79
N LEU A 63 -0.73 10.73 -2.89
CA LEU A 63 -1.91 11.55 -3.18
C LEU A 63 -2.49 11.25 -4.56
N LEU A 64 -1.70 10.77 -5.52
CA LEU A 64 -2.15 10.38 -6.85
C LEU A 64 -2.94 9.08 -6.83
N GLU A 65 -2.53 8.11 -6.02
CA GLU A 65 -3.30 6.89 -5.80
C GLU A 65 -4.65 7.24 -5.17
N TYR A 66 -4.63 8.13 -4.18
CA TYR A 66 -5.85 8.62 -3.53
C TYR A 66 -6.79 9.31 -4.51
N PHE A 67 -6.26 10.20 -5.37
CA PHE A 67 -7.03 10.84 -6.44
C PHE A 67 -7.65 9.80 -7.37
N SER A 68 -6.89 8.81 -7.82
CA SER A 68 -7.37 7.78 -8.76
C SER A 68 -8.55 6.99 -8.19
N LEU A 69 -8.48 6.62 -6.91
CA LEU A 69 -9.54 5.89 -6.20
C LEU A 69 -10.80 6.75 -6.00
N VAL A 70 -10.64 8.01 -5.57
CA VAL A 70 -11.78 8.92 -5.36
C VAL A 70 -12.45 9.27 -6.69
N HIS A 71 -11.66 9.56 -7.72
CA HIS A 71 -12.15 9.85 -9.06
C HIS A 71 -12.90 8.65 -9.66
N PHE A 72 -12.45 7.43 -9.37
CA PHE A 72 -13.14 6.22 -9.80
C PHE A 72 -14.54 6.07 -9.18
N VAL A 73 -14.66 6.37 -7.88
CA VAL A 73 -15.93 6.27 -7.14
C VAL A 73 -16.87 7.43 -7.48
N ASN A 74 -16.34 8.64 -7.53
CA ASN A 74 -17.10 9.86 -7.79
C ASN A 74 -16.33 10.82 -8.71
N ALA A 75 -16.53 10.63 -10.01
CA ALA A 75 -15.96 11.49 -11.03
C ALA A 75 -16.55 12.90 -10.91
N GLY A 76 -15.69 13.88 -10.57
CA GLY A 76 -16.05 15.31 -10.52
C GLY A 76 -15.87 16.00 -9.18
N ILE A 77 -15.74 15.28 -8.05
CA ILE A 77 -15.52 15.92 -6.73
C ILE A 77 -14.18 16.65 -6.65
N LEU A 78 -13.12 16.07 -7.22
CA LEU A 78 -11.75 16.58 -7.15
C LEU A 78 -11.28 17.30 -8.43
N GLY A 79 -12.16 17.44 -9.41
CA GLY A 79 -11.81 17.95 -10.74
C GLY A 79 -10.95 16.99 -11.56
N GLU A 80 -10.23 17.55 -12.53
CA GLU A 80 -9.28 16.81 -13.37
C GLU A 80 -7.93 16.61 -12.66
N ALA A 81 -7.18 15.58 -13.07
CA ALA A 81 -5.89 15.23 -12.48
C ALA A 81 -4.89 16.41 -12.47
N GLY A 82 -4.88 17.24 -13.53
CA GLY A 82 -4.01 18.41 -13.63
C GLY A 82 -4.38 19.56 -12.69
N GLU A 83 -5.65 19.71 -12.36
CA GLU A 83 -6.12 20.69 -11.37
C GLU A 83 -5.81 20.19 -9.95
N PHE A 84 -6.10 18.92 -9.67
CA PHE A 84 -5.77 18.28 -8.40
C PHE A 84 -4.28 18.38 -8.08
N ARG A 85 -3.41 18.09 -9.06
CA ARG A 85 -1.94 18.21 -8.96
C ARG A 85 -1.50 19.59 -8.49
N ARG A 86 -2.05 20.64 -9.11
CA ARG A 86 -1.69 22.03 -8.82
C ARG A 86 -2.27 22.51 -7.49
N LYS A 87 -3.50 22.12 -7.18
CA LYS A 87 -4.25 22.62 -6.02
C LYS A 87 -3.88 21.92 -4.71
N TYR A 88 -3.65 20.61 -4.74
CA TYR A 88 -3.43 19.78 -3.55
C TYR A 88 -2.04 19.14 -3.55
N GLU A 89 -1.70 18.34 -4.55
CA GLU A 89 -0.49 17.51 -4.52
C GLU A 89 0.80 18.32 -4.37
N ARG A 90 1.07 19.26 -5.28
CA ARG A 90 2.31 20.05 -5.28
C ARG A 90 2.50 20.83 -3.97
N PRO A 91 1.50 21.56 -3.45
CA PRO A 91 1.62 22.23 -2.15
C PRO A 91 1.84 21.28 -0.97
N ILE A 92 1.15 20.12 -0.94
CA ILE A 92 1.27 19.17 0.17
C ILE A 92 2.64 18.49 0.15
N VAL A 93 3.11 18.07 -1.02
CA VAL A 93 4.46 17.47 -1.18
C VAL A 93 5.52 18.50 -0.80
N ARG A 94 5.40 19.73 -1.31
CA ARG A 94 6.34 20.80 -0.97
C ARG A 94 6.36 21.13 0.52
N GLY A 95 5.20 21.15 1.17
CA GLY A 95 5.09 21.34 2.62
C GLY A 95 5.50 20.11 3.45
N ARG A 96 5.86 18.98 2.84
CA ARG A 96 6.44 17.81 3.52
C ARG A 96 7.96 17.71 3.32
N ASP A 97 8.53 18.48 2.40
CA ASP A 97 9.98 18.53 2.19
C ASP A 97 10.69 19.04 3.46
N ALA A 98 11.84 18.45 3.80
CA ALA A 98 12.61 18.83 4.98
C ALA A 98 13.20 20.25 4.90
N ASP A 99 13.40 20.75 3.68
CA ASP A 99 13.93 22.09 3.40
C ASP A 99 12.82 23.14 3.23
N ALA A 100 11.57 22.79 3.54
CA ALA A 100 10.44 23.70 3.38
C ALA A 100 10.44 24.80 4.44
N THR A 101 10.02 25.99 4.04
CA THR A 101 9.82 27.12 4.95
C THR A 101 8.58 26.91 5.82
N ASP A 102 8.52 27.56 6.99
CA ASP A 102 7.34 27.51 7.88
C ASP A 102 6.03 27.86 7.15
N ASN A 103 6.09 28.78 6.19
CA ASN A 103 4.93 29.15 5.40
C ASN A 103 4.52 28.05 4.39
N GLU A 104 5.48 27.34 3.78
CA GLU A 104 5.20 26.20 2.90
C GLU A 104 4.60 25.02 3.70
N HIS A 105 5.12 24.75 4.90
CA HIS A 105 4.53 23.76 5.81
C HIS A 105 3.07 24.10 6.17
N ARG A 106 2.79 25.36 6.49
CA ARG A 106 1.42 25.83 6.81
C ARG A 106 0.48 25.64 5.61
N ILE A 107 0.88 26.07 4.42
CA ILE A 107 0.08 25.94 3.20
C ILE A 107 -0.18 24.45 2.88
N GLY A 108 0.84 23.60 2.99
CA GLY A 108 0.70 22.17 2.75
C GLY A 108 -0.30 21.52 3.71
N LYS A 109 -0.23 21.88 5.01
CA LYS A 109 -1.18 21.39 6.01
C LYS A 109 -2.61 21.87 5.76
N GLU A 110 -2.81 23.15 5.44
CA GLU A 110 -4.13 23.71 5.11
C GLU A 110 -4.76 23.01 3.89
N LYS A 111 -3.97 22.75 2.84
CA LYS A 111 -4.44 22.03 1.65
C LYS A 111 -4.75 20.57 1.93
N LEU A 112 -4.00 19.93 2.82
CA LEU A 112 -4.28 18.57 3.24
C LEU A 112 -5.60 18.48 4.01
N GLU A 113 -5.84 19.38 4.96
CA GLU A 113 -7.09 19.44 5.72
C GLU A 113 -8.30 19.71 4.82
N GLU A 114 -8.17 20.63 3.85
CA GLU A 114 -9.20 20.89 2.83
C GLU A 114 -9.54 19.62 2.04
N LEU A 115 -8.53 18.88 1.59
CA LEU A 115 -8.71 17.63 0.84
C LEU A 115 -9.41 16.55 1.68
N ILE A 116 -8.99 16.38 2.94
CA ILE A 116 -9.59 15.41 3.86
C ILE A 116 -11.06 15.75 4.10
N ALA A 117 -11.38 17.03 4.32
CA ALA A 117 -12.76 17.47 4.56
C ALA A 117 -13.69 17.13 3.38
N VAL A 118 -13.23 17.30 2.14
CA VAL A 118 -14.00 16.95 0.94
C VAL A 118 -14.19 15.44 0.84
N VAL A 119 -13.10 14.67 0.99
CA VAL A 119 -13.13 13.23 0.70
C VAL A 119 -13.70 12.40 1.87
N SER A 120 -13.66 12.91 3.09
CA SER A 120 -14.29 12.28 4.27
C SER A 120 -15.77 11.96 4.09
N ARG A 121 -16.47 12.68 3.19
CA ARG A 121 -17.88 12.41 2.84
C ARG A 121 -18.07 11.14 2.01
N CYS A 122 -17.02 10.66 1.35
CA CYS A 122 -17.05 9.53 0.42
C CYS A 122 -16.26 8.32 0.92
N ILE A 123 -15.44 8.49 1.97
CA ILE A 123 -14.60 7.42 2.54
C ILE A 123 -15.06 7.09 3.95
N ILE A 124 -15.28 5.82 4.20
CA ILE A 124 -15.50 5.28 5.54
C ILE A 124 -14.31 4.41 5.90
N ARG A 125 -13.54 4.84 6.90
CA ARG A 125 -12.43 4.07 7.48
C ARG A 125 -12.74 3.79 8.94
N ARG A 126 -12.69 2.53 9.34
CA ARG A 126 -12.78 2.09 10.74
C ARG A 126 -11.49 1.40 11.11
N THR A 127 -10.85 1.83 12.19
CA THR A 127 -9.62 1.20 12.68
C THR A 127 -9.96 0.00 13.56
N ASN A 128 -8.98 -0.89 13.73
CA ASN A 128 -9.09 -2.08 14.57
C ASN A 128 -9.22 -1.71 16.07
N ASP A 129 -8.99 -0.45 16.45
CA ASP A 129 -9.14 0.03 17.83
C ASP A 129 -10.55 -0.20 18.38
N ILE A 130 -11.56 -0.18 17.51
CA ILE A 130 -12.95 -0.48 17.89
C ILE A 130 -13.09 -1.94 18.36
N LEU A 131 -12.37 -2.86 17.70
CA LEU A 131 -12.40 -4.30 18.00
C LEU A 131 -11.41 -4.69 19.10
N SER A 132 -10.40 -3.86 19.39
CA SER A 132 -9.42 -4.08 20.47
C SER A 132 -10.08 -4.32 21.84
N LYS A 133 -11.30 -3.81 22.06
CA LYS A 133 -12.09 -4.02 23.28
C LYS A 133 -12.63 -5.45 23.43
N TYR A 134 -12.84 -6.15 22.32
CA TYR A 134 -13.44 -7.49 22.27
C TYR A 134 -12.44 -8.57 21.87
N LEU A 135 -11.29 -8.17 21.35
CA LEU A 135 -10.23 -9.06 20.90
C LEU A 135 -9.20 -9.31 22.01
N PRO A 136 -8.65 -10.53 22.11
CA PRO A 136 -7.58 -10.83 23.03
C PRO A 136 -6.30 -10.08 22.63
N VAL A 137 -5.42 -9.85 23.62
CA VAL A 137 -4.18 -9.10 23.44
C VAL A 137 -3.33 -9.72 22.33
N LYS A 138 -3.00 -8.89 21.33
CA LYS A 138 -2.02 -9.19 20.28
C LYS A 138 -0.62 -8.88 20.80
N ARG A 139 0.32 -9.83 20.68
CA ARG A 139 1.74 -9.60 21.02
C ARG A 139 2.59 -9.82 19.79
N GLU A 140 3.37 -8.81 19.43
CA GLU A 140 4.32 -8.88 18.34
C GLU A 140 5.72 -9.06 18.90
N HIS A 141 6.43 -10.04 18.37
CA HIS A 141 7.79 -10.38 18.74
C HIS A 141 8.67 -10.31 17.51
N VAL A 142 9.61 -9.39 17.52
CA VAL A 142 10.69 -9.35 16.54
C VAL A 142 11.80 -10.27 17.05
N VAL A 143 12.10 -11.32 16.28
CA VAL A 143 13.11 -12.32 16.65
C VAL A 143 14.26 -12.21 15.66
N CYS A 144 15.42 -11.80 16.15
CA CYS A 144 16.65 -11.81 15.37
C CYS A 144 17.16 -13.25 15.28
N CYS A 145 17.27 -13.77 14.06
CA CYS A 145 17.82 -15.09 13.78
C CYS A 145 19.19 -14.93 13.10
N PRO A 146 20.28 -15.42 13.72
CA PRO A 146 21.57 -15.40 13.08
C PRO A 146 21.59 -16.37 11.90
N LEU A 147 22.32 -16.00 10.83
CA LEU A 147 22.53 -16.89 9.70
C LEU A 147 23.25 -18.18 10.13
N THR A 148 22.80 -19.31 9.59
CA THR A 148 23.57 -20.55 9.69
C THR A 148 24.92 -20.40 8.98
N PRO A 149 25.97 -21.16 9.37
CA PRO A 149 27.29 -21.06 8.73
C PRO A 149 27.29 -21.29 7.21
N ILE A 150 26.34 -22.07 6.69
CA ILE A 150 26.19 -22.28 5.24
C ILE A 150 25.57 -21.03 4.58
N GLN A 151 24.48 -20.50 5.14
CA GLN A 151 23.84 -19.29 4.64
C GLN A 151 24.79 -18.10 4.68
N ARG A 152 25.56 -17.92 5.76
CA ARG A 152 26.58 -16.86 5.88
C ARG A 152 27.64 -16.98 4.79
N ARG A 153 28.13 -18.18 4.51
CA ARG A 153 29.11 -18.42 3.45
C ARG A 153 28.56 -18.10 2.06
N MET A 154 27.33 -18.53 1.77
CA MET A 154 26.66 -18.23 0.49
C MET A 154 26.39 -16.74 0.32
N TYR A 155 25.90 -16.08 1.37
CA TYR A 155 25.65 -14.64 1.41
C TYR A 155 26.94 -13.84 1.16
N LEU A 156 28.02 -14.16 1.87
CA LEU A 156 29.32 -13.51 1.69
C LEU A 156 29.91 -13.79 0.30
N ALA A 157 29.76 -15.01 -0.24
CA ALA A 157 30.22 -15.34 -1.59
C ALA A 157 29.43 -14.55 -2.66
N PHE A 158 28.12 -14.40 -2.48
CA PHE A 158 27.25 -13.65 -3.38
C PHE A 158 27.61 -12.16 -3.41
N ILE A 159 27.73 -11.51 -2.24
CA ILE A 159 28.11 -10.09 -2.14
C ILE A 159 29.51 -9.85 -2.69
N ASN A 160 30.41 -10.81 -2.52
CA ASN A 160 31.77 -10.66 -3.02
C ASN A 160 31.93 -10.93 -4.53
N SER A 161 30.89 -11.43 -5.19
CA SER A 161 30.90 -11.66 -6.63
C SER A 161 31.05 -10.34 -7.40
N SER A 162 31.81 -10.38 -8.50
CA SER A 162 32.08 -9.21 -9.34
C SER A 162 30.83 -8.63 -9.98
N ALA A 163 29.82 -9.47 -10.25
CA ALA A 163 28.52 -9.04 -10.79
C ALA A 163 27.77 -8.12 -9.80
N VAL A 164 27.70 -8.52 -8.53
CA VAL A 164 27.00 -7.76 -7.48
C VAL A 164 27.78 -6.50 -7.09
N LYS A 165 29.11 -6.58 -6.96
CA LYS A 165 29.94 -5.41 -6.67
C LYS A 165 29.81 -4.33 -7.73
N LYS A 166 29.79 -4.69 -9.01
CA LYS A 166 29.69 -3.71 -10.11
C LYS A 166 28.34 -2.98 -10.07
N GLN A 167 27.24 -3.72 -9.87
CA GLN A 167 25.88 -3.15 -9.85
C GLN A 167 25.51 -2.40 -8.55
N ILE A 168 26.11 -2.72 -7.40
CA ILE A 168 25.94 -1.91 -6.16
C ILE A 168 26.51 -0.50 -6.38
N THR A 169 27.60 -0.38 -7.14
CA THR A 169 28.22 0.92 -7.48
C THR A 169 27.37 1.74 -8.45
N ASP A 170 26.57 1.09 -9.29
CA ASP A 170 25.74 1.72 -10.33
C ASP A 170 24.32 2.11 -9.83
N GLY A 171 23.99 1.92 -8.55
CA GLY A 171 22.75 2.41 -7.93
C GLY A 171 21.49 1.55 -8.15
N GLU A 172 21.58 0.45 -8.91
CA GLU A 172 20.47 -0.48 -9.16
C GLU A 172 20.43 -1.66 -8.16
N ALA A 173 20.65 -1.39 -6.87
CA ALA A 173 20.75 -2.44 -5.83
C ALA A 173 19.40 -3.11 -5.47
N ALA A 174 18.26 -2.53 -5.86
CA ALA A 174 16.94 -2.95 -5.40
C ALA A 174 16.47 -4.29 -5.98
N GLY A 175 16.90 -4.65 -7.21
CA GLY A 175 16.40 -5.84 -7.91
C GLY A 175 16.98 -7.17 -7.40
N TYR A 176 18.25 -7.20 -6.97
CA TYR A 176 18.96 -8.44 -6.68
C TYR A 176 19.06 -8.79 -5.19
N LEU A 177 18.89 -7.82 -4.29
CA LEU A 177 18.59 -8.10 -2.87
C LEU A 177 17.32 -8.95 -2.78
N GLY A 178 16.35 -8.73 -3.67
CA GLY A 178 15.15 -9.55 -3.80
C GLY A 178 15.42 -11.02 -4.13
N THR A 179 16.42 -11.33 -4.97
CA THR A 179 16.73 -12.70 -5.39
C THR A 179 17.45 -13.50 -4.30
N LEU A 180 18.32 -12.87 -3.51
CA LEU A 180 18.95 -13.50 -2.35
C LEU A 180 17.97 -13.63 -1.16
N LEU A 181 17.08 -12.64 -1.00
CA LEU A 181 16.00 -12.64 0.00
C LEU A 181 14.92 -13.70 -0.31
N TYR A 182 14.66 -13.99 -1.59
CA TYR A 182 13.71 -15.02 -2.02
C TYR A 182 14.07 -16.43 -1.48
N LEU A 183 15.36 -16.67 -1.22
CA LEU A 183 15.86 -17.95 -0.71
C LEU A 183 15.75 -18.10 0.81
N ILE A 184 15.51 -17.03 1.59
CA ILE A 184 15.67 -17.09 3.05
C ILE A 184 14.36 -16.89 3.81
N PHE A 185 13.54 -15.87 3.61
CA PHE A 185 12.21 -15.80 4.23
C PHE A 185 11.33 -14.81 3.47
N ARG A 186 10.06 -15.15 3.24
CA ARG A 186 9.06 -14.22 2.69
C ARG A 186 8.70 -13.16 3.73
N ASN A 187 9.49 -12.11 3.84
CA ASN A 187 8.94 -10.82 4.25
C ASN A 187 8.45 -10.14 2.96
N ASP A 188 7.14 -10.06 2.77
CA ASP A 188 6.58 -9.27 1.69
C ASP A 188 7.03 -7.82 1.91
N TRP A 189 7.65 -7.17 0.91
CA TRP A 189 8.11 -5.78 1.01
C TRP A 189 6.97 -4.76 1.21
N ASN A 190 5.71 -5.22 1.24
CA ASN A 190 4.54 -4.41 1.52
C ASN A 190 4.01 -4.80 2.93
N PRO A 191 4.21 -3.95 3.97
CA PRO A 191 3.75 -4.21 5.35
C PRO A 191 2.27 -4.56 5.43
N GLN A 192 1.53 -4.08 4.44
CA GLN A 192 0.11 -4.27 4.37
C GLN A 192 -0.34 -5.70 4.11
N ASN A 193 0.44 -6.48 3.35
CA ASN A 193 0.15 -7.89 3.15
C ASN A 193 0.25 -8.64 4.49
N ASP A 194 1.24 -8.28 5.30
CA ASP A 194 1.41 -8.81 6.65
C ASP A 194 0.20 -8.42 7.51
N LEU A 195 -0.20 -7.14 7.54
CA LEU A 195 -1.38 -6.69 8.31
C LEU A 195 -2.66 -7.43 7.91
N GLN A 196 -2.87 -7.68 6.61
CA GLN A 196 -4.00 -8.49 6.14
C GLN A 196 -3.90 -9.94 6.60
N ALA A 197 -2.71 -10.55 6.57
CA ALA A 197 -2.50 -11.90 7.07
C ALA A 197 -2.73 -11.98 8.59
N GLN A 198 -2.26 -11.00 9.36
CA GLN A 198 -2.49 -10.91 10.80
C GLN A 198 -3.99 -10.81 11.12
N ALA A 199 -4.74 -10.01 10.37
CA ALA A 199 -6.18 -9.84 10.54
C ALA A 199 -6.99 -11.13 10.33
N ARG A 200 -6.44 -12.15 9.65
CA ARG A 200 -7.07 -13.48 9.54
C ARG A 200 -6.96 -14.28 10.83
N CYS A 201 -5.86 -14.11 11.57
CA CYS A 201 -5.60 -14.82 12.82
C CYS A 201 -6.15 -14.08 14.05
N HIS A 202 -6.16 -12.74 13.98
CA HIS A 202 -6.69 -11.83 15.00
C HIS A 202 -8.04 -11.26 14.54
N CYS A 203 -9.05 -12.13 14.56
CA CYS A 203 -10.40 -11.82 14.08
C CYS A 203 -11.45 -12.03 15.18
N ILE A 204 -12.66 -11.52 14.91
CA ILE A 204 -13.84 -11.68 15.78
C ILE A 204 -14.03 -13.18 16.07
N ASP A 205 -14.41 -13.51 17.30
CA ASP A 205 -14.52 -14.87 17.86
C ASP A 205 -13.18 -15.56 18.23
N GLN A 206 -12.05 -14.85 18.12
CA GLN A 206 -10.79 -15.32 18.71
C GLN A 206 -10.82 -15.17 20.24
N TYR A 207 -10.60 -16.28 20.95
CA TYR A 207 -10.57 -16.30 22.42
C TYR A 207 -9.17 -16.55 22.99
N LYS A 208 -8.20 -16.91 22.14
CA LYS A 208 -6.80 -17.13 22.54
C LYS A 208 -5.95 -15.91 22.19
N SER A 209 -4.99 -15.60 23.06
CA SER A 209 -3.97 -14.60 22.78
C SER A 209 -3.20 -14.95 21.50
N VAL A 210 -3.08 -14.00 20.58
CA VAL A 210 -2.38 -14.19 19.31
C VAL A 210 -0.95 -13.65 19.47
N LYS A 211 0.04 -14.49 19.13
CA LYS A 211 1.46 -14.11 19.09
C LYS A 211 1.92 -14.11 17.64
N ILE A 212 2.53 -13.01 17.23
CA ILE A 212 3.04 -12.81 15.88
C ILE A 212 4.54 -12.72 15.99
N TYR A 213 5.24 -13.61 15.29
CA TYR A 213 6.69 -13.67 15.28
C TYR A 213 7.19 -13.16 13.94
N ARG A 214 7.85 -12.00 13.94
CA ARG A 214 8.57 -11.47 12.77
C ARG A 214 10.02 -11.89 12.91
N LEU A 215 10.46 -12.82 12.07
CA LEU A 215 11.85 -13.25 12.01
C LEU A 215 12.62 -12.22 11.17
N ILE A 216 13.70 -11.69 11.74
CA ILE A 216 14.62 -10.77 11.05
C ILE A 216 16.01 -11.38 11.11
N GLU A 217 16.76 -11.25 10.03
CA GLU A 217 18.13 -11.74 9.97
C GLU A 217 19.09 -10.80 10.71
N GLU A 218 19.89 -11.36 11.62
CA GLU A 218 20.94 -10.62 12.32
C GLU A 218 22.12 -10.37 11.36
N GLU A 219 22.56 -9.11 11.22
CA GLU A 219 23.66 -8.63 10.34
C GLU A 219 23.31 -8.28 8.87
N ASN A 220 22.04 -8.25 8.46
CA ASN A 220 21.67 -7.97 7.06
C ASN A 220 20.95 -6.62 6.81
N CYS A 221 20.82 -6.21 5.55
CA CYS A 221 20.12 -4.98 5.09
C CYS A 221 18.66 -4.90 5.58
N ASP A 222 18.08 -6.05 5.95
CA ASP A 222 16.71 -6.21 6.43
C ASP A 222 16.44 -5.36 7.68
N CYS A 223 17.39 -5.23 8.62
CA CYS A 223 17.25 -4.38 9.81
C CYS A 223 17.06 -2.88 9.48
N ARG A 224 17.57 -2.41 8.34
CA ARG A 224 17.35 -1.03 7.86
C ARG A 224 16.02 -0.91 7.10
N GLY A 225 15.65 -1.94 6.34
CA GLY A 225 14.36 -2.03 5.65
C GLY A 225 13.19 -2.07 6.61
N THR A 226 13.24 -2.90 7.66
CA THR A 226 12.20 -2.98 8.70
C THR A 226 12.08 -1.68 9.50
N LYS A 227 13.18 -0.98 9.80
CA LYS A 227 13.10 0.36 10.42
C LYS A 227 12.36 1.36 9.55
N LYS A 228 12.56 1.31 8.23
CA LYS A 228 11.86 2.18 7.27
C LYS A 228 10.38 1.78 7.11
N MET A 229 10.08 0.49 7.08
CA MET A 229 8.71 -0.02 7.04
C MET A 229 7.91 0.38 8.29
N MET A 230 8.52 0.30 9.48
CA MET A 230 7.88 0.70 10.74
C MET A 230 7.64 2.22 10.80
N SER A 231 8.49 3.05 10.18
CA SER A 231 8.24 4.50 10.10
C SER A 231 7.12 4.88 9.13
N ASP A 232 6.84 4.03 8.13
CA ASP A 232 5.78 4.29 7.14
C ASP A 232 4.37 3.91 7.66
N GLU A 233 4.27 3.17 8.78
CA GLU A 233 2.99 2.75 9.39
C GLU A 233 2.22 3.88 10.10
N ASP A 234 2.89 4.97 10.51
CA ASP A 234 2.35 5.97 11.45
C ASP A 234 1.95 7.33 10.85
N ILE A 235 1.71 7.42 9.54
CA ILE A 235 1.59 8.74 8.87
C ILE A 235 0.14 9.28 8.81
N TRP A 236 -0.87 8.48 9.20
CA TRP A 236 -2.29 8.91 9.25
C TRP A 236 -2.99 8.58 10.57
N ALA A 237 -2.25 8.62 11.67
CA ALA A 237 -2.84 8.74 13.00
C ALA A 237 -3.35 10.17 13.23
#